data_AF-A0A0Q4KSC5-F1
#
_entry.id   AF-A0A0Q4KSC5-F1
#
_cell.length_a   1.000
_cell.length_b   1.000
_cell.length_c   1.000
_cell.angle_alpha   90.00
_cell.angle_beta   90.00
_cell.angle_gamma   90.00
#
_symmetry.space_group_name_H-M   'P 1'
#
loop_
_entity.id
_entity.type
_entity.pdbx_description
1 polymer ?
#
loop_
_entity_poly.entity_id
_entity_poly.type
_entity_poly.pdbx_seq_one_letter_code
_entity_poly.pdbx_strand_id
1 'polypeptide(L)'
;MTLHSLPIFVRLTDRAVVLVGDGEAADAKRRLLERAGARIVDEDATDAALAIVVDDDAAVARLKARGLLVNVVDRPDLCDFTLPAIVERGDVLVAVGTGGVSAGLAAALRQRLEALLPAGLGTLAKGLQAARGAMRTRWSDGGDRRRAIGAALAPGGPLDPLGDPIAVERWLADAGTVASRVEAVHVTDDPDALTLRDARLFALADRVHHAADVSSAVLDRARADAVRVAAPVPATTEPGLTLWVERRR
;
A
#
# COMPACT_ATOMS: atom_id res chain seq x y z
N MET A 1 -1.68 -3.39 20.09
CA MET A 1 -1.65 -4.59 19.21
C MET A 1 -0.27 -4.64 18.57
N THR A 2 0.47 -5.75 18.70
CA THR A 2 1.79 -5.93 18.09
C THR A 2 1.64 -6.53 16.70
N LEU A 3 2.38 -6.02 15.71
CA LEU A 3 2.44 -6.62 14.37
C LEU A 3 3.30 -7.89 14.44
N HIS A 4 2.75 -9.02 13.98
CA HIS A 4 3.44 -10.32 14.00
C HIS A 4 4.46 -10.49 12.87
N SER A 5 4.38 -9.68 11.81
CA SER A 5 5.34 -9.65 10.72
C SER A 5 5.39 -8.27 10.06
N LEU A 6 6.54 -7.97 9.44
CA LEU A 6 6.72 -6.76 8.64
C LEU A 6 6.41 -7.06 7.16
N PRO A 7 5.35 -6.50 6.56
CA PRO A 7 5.08 -6.69 5.15
C PRO A 7 6.08 -5.88 4.31
N ILE A 8 6.91 -6.58 3.55
CA ILE A 8 7.88 -5.98 2.62
C ILE A 8 7.72 -6.57 1.22
N PHE A 9 7.95 -5.75 0.19
CA PHE A 9 8.11 -6.20 -1.18
C PHE A 9 9.59 -6.31 -1.51
N VAL A 10 10.05 -7.52 -1.83
CA VAL A 10 11.45 -7.78 -2.17
C VAL A 10 11.63 -7.77 -3.69
N ARG A 11 12.58 -6.97 -4.21
CA ARG A 11 12.95 -7.01 -5.63
C ARG A 11 13.95 -8.12 -5.85
N LEU A 12 13.57 -9.14 -6.63
CA LEU A 12 14.38 -10.33 -6.86
C LEU A 12 15.04 -10.38 -8.23
N THR A 13 14.82 -9.39 -9.10
CA THR A 13 15.46 -9.32 -10.42
C THR A 13 16.97 -9.54 -10.31
N ASP A 14 17.45 -10.61 -10.95
CA ASP A 14 18.84 -11.10 -10.99
C ASP A 14 19.46 -11.49 -9.64
N ARG A 15 18.67 -11.52 -8.57
CA ARG A 15 19.11 -11.92 -7.22
C ARG A 15 19.08 -13.44 -7.08
N ALA A 16 20.13 -13.99 -6.48
CA ALA A 16 20.21 -15.40 -6.14
C ALA A 16 19.21 -15.75 -5.02
N VAL A 17 18.40 -16.79 -5.25
CA VAL A 17 17.50 -17.37 -4.27
C VAL A 17 17.69 -18.88 -4.26
N VAL A 18 17.98 -19.43 -3.08
CA VAL A 18 18.11 -20.88 -2.92
C VAL A 18 16.73 -21.53 -2.96
N LEU A 19 16.58 -22.58 -3.76
CA LEU A 19 15.41 -23.46 -3.73
C LEU A 19 15.88 -24.90 -3.53
N VAL A 20 15.52 -25.50 -2.39
CA VAL A 20 15.85 -26.89 -2.05
C VAL A 20 14.57 -27.73 -2.08
N GLY A 21 14.68 -28.93 -2.64
CA GLY A 21 13.61 -29.91 -2.73
C GLY A 21 12.98 -30.02 -4.12
N ASP A 22 12.16 -31.04 -4.29
CA ASP A 22 11.57 -31.45 -5.57
C ASP A 22 10.04 -31.61 -5.46
N GLY A 23 9.38 -31.85 -6.60
CA GLY A 23 7.95 -32.10 -6.69
C GLY A 23 7.09 -30.85 -6.85
N GLU A 24 5.76 -31.03 -6.84
CA GLU A 24 4.80 -29.97 -7.21
C GLU A 24 4.93 -28.72 -6.32
N ALA A 25 5.22 -28.89 -5.03
CA ALA A 25 5.43 -27.77 -4.13
C ALA A 25 6.67 -26.96 -4.53
N ALA A 26 7.80 -27.61 -4.81
CA ALA A 26 9.01 -26.95 -5.28
C ALA A 26 8.80 -26.27 -6.64
N ASP A 27 8.10 -26.93 -7.57
CA ASP A 27 7.77 -26.36 -8.89
C ASP A 27 6.87 -25.12 -8.77
N ALA A 28 5.91 -25.13 -7.85
CA ALA A 28 5.09 -23.95 -7.58
C ALA A 28 5.93 -22.76 -7.07
N LYS A 29 6.94 -23.01 -6.22
CA LYS A 29 7.86 -21.97 -5.74
C LYS A 29 8.81 -21.50 -6.83
N ARG A 30 9.31 -22.41 -7.66
CA ARG A 30 10.12 -22.11 -8.85
C ARG A 30 9.41 -21.13 -9.78
N ARG A 31 8.16 -21.43 -10.16
CA ARG A 31 7.34 -20.56 -11.01
C ARG A 31 7.17 -19.15 -10.41
N LEU A 32 6.98 -19.05 -9.09
CA LEU A 32 6.85 -17.76 -8.41
C LEU A 32 8.16 -16.95 -8.45
N LEU A 33 9.29 -17.61 -8.16
CA LEU A 33 10.61 -17.00 -8.15
C LEU A 33 11.04 -16.53 -9.54
N GLU A 34 10.83 -17.36 -10.58
CA GLU A 34 11.11 -17.00 -11.98
C GLU A 34 10.29 -15.80 -12.42
N ARG A 35 8.99 -15.77 -12.10
CA ARG A 35 8.12 -14.61 -12.38
C ARG A 35 8.59 -13.33 -11.67
N ALA A 36 9.20 -13.46 -10.49
CA ALA A 36 9.81 -12.34 -9.78
C ALA A 36 11.20 -11.94 -10.32
N GLY A 37 11.71 -12.65 -11.33
CA GLY A 37 13.02 -12.43 -11.95
C GLY A 37 14.19 -12.97 -11.13
N ALA A 38 13.95 -13.85 -10.16
CA ALA A 38 15.00 -14.44 -9.34
C ALA A 38 15.88 -15.39 -10.15
N ARG A 39 17.17 -15.40 -9.85
CA ARG A 39 18.09 -16.45 -10.28
C ARG A 39 18.04 -17.57 -9.26
N ILE A 40 17.37 -18.66 -9.60
CA ILE A 40 17.25 -19.83 -8.73
C ILE A 40 18.59 -20.57 -8.72
N VAL A 41 19.09 -20.86 -7.53
CA VAL A 41 20.39 -21.50 -7.32
C VAL A 41 20.29 -22.60 -6.27
N ASP A 42 21.31 -23.45 -6.28
CA ASP A 42 21.45 -24.59 -5.37
C ASP A 42 21.92 -24.10 -3.98
N GLU A 43 21.87 -24.98 -2.97
CA GLU A 43 22.26 -24.59 -1.62
C GLU A 43 23.72 -24.12 -1.50
N ASP A 44 24.63 -24.57 -2.37
CA ASP A 44 26.05 -24.20 -2.31
C ASP A 44 26.34 -22.73 -2.71
N ALA A 45 25.37 -22.03 -3.29
CA ALA A 45 25.56 -20.65 -3.75
C ALA A 45 25.82 -19.68 -2.59
N THR A 46 26.92 -18.93 -2.65
CA THR A 46 27.36 -18.05 -1.56
C THR A 46 26.73 -16.65 -1.57
N ASP A 47 26.06 -16.27 -2.65
CA ASP A 47 25.52 -14.92 -2.90
C ASP A 47 24.00 -14.79 -2.65
N ALA A 48 23.35 -15.85 -2.17
CA ALA A 48 21.92 -15.85 -1.87
C ALA A 48 21.61 -15.28 -0.47
N ALA A 49 20.51 -14.54 -0.36
CA ALA A 49 20.01 -13.97 0.91
C ALA A 49 18.69 -14.61 1.38
N LEU A 50 17.98 -15.30 0.48
CA LEU A 50 16.72 -15.98 0.74
C LEU A 50 16.84 -17.44 0.33
N ALA A 51 16.20 -18.31 1.09
CA ALA A 51 16.01 -19.71 0.73
C ALA A 51 14.55 -20.14 0.90
N ILE A 52 14.08 -20.99 -0.02
CA ILE A 52 12.84 -21.73 0.12
C ILE A 52 13.19 -23.22 0.16
N VAL A 53 12.71 -23.92 1.18
CA VAL A 53 13.00 -25.34 1.40
C VAL A 53 11.69 -26.12 1.36
N VAL A 54 11.70 -27.21 0.60
CA VAL A 54 10.60 -28.18 0.49
C VAL A 54 11.13 -29.53 0.98
N ASP A 55 10.55 -30.03 2.08
CA ASP A 55 10.81 -31.36 2.63
C ASP A 55 12.28 -31.75 2.93
N ASP A 56 13.13 -30.79 3.32
CA ASP A 56 14.52 -31.04 3.79
C ASP A 56 14.86 -30.26 5.08
N ASP A 57 14.50 -30.81 6.24
CA ASP A 57 14.76 -30.21 7.55
C ASP A 57 16.28 -30.01 7.83
N ALA A 58 17.15 -30.82 7.20
CA ALA A 58 18.60 -30.69 7.39
C ALA A 58 19.15 -29.47 6.64
N ALA A 59 18.64 -29.18 5.44
CA ALA A 59 18.97 -27.97 4.69
C ALA A 59 18.58 -26.70 5.45
N VAL A 60 17.44 -26.70 6.16
CA VAL A 60 16.98 -25.55 6.96
C VAL A 60 18.05 -25.09 7.94
N ALA A 61 18.60 -26.00 8.74
CA ALA A 61 19.62 -25.66 9.74
C ALA A 61 20.90 -25.11 9.09
N ARG A 62 21.36 -25.72 7.98
CA ARG A 62 22.55 -25.27 7.24
C ARG A 62 22.37 -23.87 6.66
N LEU A 63 21.22 -23.60 6.05
CA LEU A 63 20.90 -22.33 5.41
C LEU A 63 20.74 -21.20 6.44
N LYS A 64 20.06 -21.47 7.57
CA LYS A 64 19.96 -20.51 8.68
C LYS A 64 21.31 -20.20 9.31
N ALA A 65 22.18 -21.21 9.49
CA ALA A 65 23.54 -21.00 10.02
C ALA A 65 24.40 -20.08 9.14
N ARG A 66 24.07 -19.98 7.85
CA ARG A 66 24.70 -19.05 6.89
C ARG A 66 24.08 -17.66 6.87
N GLY A 67 23.04 -17.41 7.66
CA GLY A 67 22.36 -16.12 7.75
C GLY A 67 21.32 -15.86 6.66
N LEU A 68 20.91 -16.88 5.88
CA LEU A 68 19.81 -16.74 4.94
C LEU A 68 18.48 -16.68 5.71
N LEU A 69 17.55 -15.86 5.23
CA LEU A 69 16.14 -15.99 5.66
C LEU A 69 15.55 -17.21 4.95
N VAL A 70 14.94 -18.11 5.71
CA VAL A 70 14.41 -19.37 5.20
C VAL A 70 12.89 -19.40 5.27
N ASN A 71 12.23 -19.80 4.19
CA ASN A 71 10.82 -20.20 4.18
C ASN A 71 10.76 -21.71 3.96
N VAL A 72 10.08 -22.44 4.83
CA VAL A 72 9.90 -23.89 4.74
C VAL A 72 8.44 -24.18 4.43
N VAL A 73 8.19 -24.93 3.36
CA VAL A 73 6.83 -25.31 2.97
C VAL A 73 6.19 -26.15 4.09
N ASP A 74 4.94 -25.83 4.42
CA ASP A 74 4.12 -26.49 5.45
C ASP A 74 4.72 -26.57 6.87
N ARG A 75 5.80 -25.83 7.15
CA ARG A 75 6.48 -25.79 8.47
C ARG A 75 6.67 -24.34 8.94
N PRO A 76 5.58 -23.65 9.36
CA PRO A 76 5.62 -22.23 9.73
C PRO A 76 6.61 -21.92 10.87
N ASP A 77 6.80 -22.83 11.83
CA ASP A 77 7.73 -22.64 12.96
C ASP A 77 9.20 -22.61 12.54
N LEU A 78 9.51 -23.11 11.33
CA LEU A 78 10.86 -23.08 10.76
C LEU A 78 11.08 -21.86 9.86
N CYS A 79 10.05 -21.06 9.61
CA CYS A 79 10.10 -19.94 8.67
C CYS A 79 10.56 -18.63 9.33
N ASP A 80 11.46 -17.90 8.67
CA ASP A 80 11.80 -16.51 9.02
C ASP A 80 10.89 -15.51 8.28
N PHE A 81 10.25 -15.95 7.19
CA PHE A 81 9.28 -15.17 6.43
C PHE A 81 8.20 -16.08 5.82
N THR A 82 7.07 -15.47 5.46
CA THR A 82 5.95 -16.16 4.81
C THR A 82 5.72 -15.62 3.39
N LEU A 83 5.34 -16.49 2.47
CA LEU A 83 4.88 -16.08 1.14
C LEU A 83 3.38 -15.75 1.20
N PRO A 84 2.96 -14.52 0.83
CA PRO A 84 1.56 -14.12 0.91
C PRO A 84 0.74 -14.64 -0.27
N ALA A 85 -0.58 -14.57 -0.16
CA ALA A 85 -1.45 -14.63 -1.33
C ALA A 85 -1.36 -13.28 -2.07
N ILE A 86 -1.08 -13.31 -3.38
CA ILE A 86 -0.80 -12.09 -4.17
C ILE A 86 -1.93 -11.85 -5.17
N VAL A 87 -2.45 -10.63 -5.20
CA VAL A 87 -3.23 -10.09 -6.32
C VAL A 87 -2.32 -9.18 -7.13
N GLU A 88 -2.33 -9.37 -8.45
CA GLU A 88 -1.48 -8.64 -9.38
C GLU A 88 -2.31 -7.98 -10.48
N ARG A 89 -2.06 -6.69 -10.70
CA ARG A 89 -2.66 -5.88 -11.77
C ARG A 89 -1.57 -5.04 -12.42
N GLY A 90 -0.67 -5.70 -13.15
CA GLY A 90 0.55 -5.08 -13.67
C GLY A 90 1.44 -4.63 -12.51
N ASP A 91 1.81 -3.35 -12.48
CA ASP A 91 2.70 -2.80 -11.44
C ASP A 91 2.02 -2.61 -10.06
N VAL A 92 0.70 -2.85 -9.96
CA VAL A 92 -0.05 -2.77 -8.70
C VAL A 92 -0.15 -4.17 -8.09
N LEU A 93 0.47 -4.33 -6.92
CA LEU A 93 0.49 -5.58 -6.14
C LEU A 93 -0.26 -5.39 -4.82
N VAL A 94 -1.07 -6.38 -4.46
CA VAL A 94 -1.66 -6.50 -3.12
C VAL A 94 -1.24 -7.85 -2.53
N ALA A 95 -0.63 -7.83 -1.36
CA ALA A 95 -0.24 -9.02 -0.62
C ALA A 95 -1.17 -9.23 0.57
N VAL A 96 -1.76 -10.42 0.67
CA VAL A 96 -2.58 -10.83 1.80
C VAL A 96 -1.81 -11.85 2.62
N GLY A 97 -1.43 -11.46 3.83
CA GLY A 97 -0.81 -12.31 4.83
C GLY A 97 -1.73 -12.54 6.02
N THR A 98 -1.78 -13.77 6.52
CA THR A 98 -2.52 -14.14 7.75
C THR A 98 -1.60 -14.51 8.90
N GLY A 99 -0.29 -14.22 8.79
CA GLY A 99 0.70 -14.63 9.80
C GLY A 99 0.80 -16.15 9.97
N GLY A 100 0.45 -16.92 8.94
CA GLY A 100 0.42 -18.39 9.00
C GLY A 100 -0.87 -18.98 9.61
N VAL A 101 -1.80 -18.15 10.11
CA VAL A 101 -3.02 -18.63 10.80
C VAL A 101 -3.98 -19.37 9.86
N SER A 102 -4.14 -18.89 8.63
CA SER A 102 -5.05 -19.54 7.67
C SER A 102 -4.69 -19.22 6.22
N ALA A 103 -4.23 -20.23 5.48
CA ALA A 103 -4.03 -20.14 4.04
C ALA A 103 -5.36 -19.99 3.29
N GLY A 104 -6.42 -20.68 3.74
CA GLY A 104 -7.76 -20.61 3.15
C GLY A 104 -8.36 -19.21 3.23
N LEU A 105 -8.21 -18.51 4.36
CA LEU A 105 -8.66 -17.12 4.50
C LEU A 105 -7.89 -16.18 3.55
N ALA A 106 -6.56 -16.33 3.46
CA ALA A 106 -5.74 -15.55 2.55
C ALA A 106 -6.17 -15.75 1.09
N ALA A 107 -6.46 -17.00 0.69
CA ALA A 107 -6.95 -17.34 -0.64
C ALA A 107 -8.33 -16.73 -0.94
N ALA A 108 -9.27 -16.83 0.01
CA ALA A 108 -10.61 -16.26 -0.15
C ALA A 108 -10.58 -14.72 -0.28
N LEU A 109 -9.74 -14.05 0.51
CA LEU A 109 -9.53 -12.59 0.40
C LEU A 109 -8.88 -12.21 -0.93
N ARG A 110 -7.84 -12.93 -1.37
CA ARG A 110 -7.21 -12.74 -2.69
C ARG A 110 -8.25 -12.81 -3.82
N GLN A 111 -9.10 -13.83 -3.83
CA GLN A 111 -10.13 -14.02 -4.85
C GLN A 111 -11.15 -12.87 -4.89
N ARG A 112 -11.58 -12.39 -3.72
CA ARG A 112 -12.50 -11.23 -3.63
C ARG A 112 -11.84 -9.94 -4.11
N LEU A 113 -10.59 -9.71 -3.72
CA LEU A 113 -9.81 -8.56 -4.18
C LEU A 113 -9.54 -8.62 -5.68
N GLU A 114 -9.29 -9.79 -6.25
CA GLU A 114 -9.20 -9.97 -7.70
C GLU A 114 -10.49 -9.58 -8.42
N ALA A 115 -11.65 -9.96 -7.90
CA ALA A 115 -12.93 -9.58 -8.49
C ALA A 115 -13.19 -8.06 -8.40
N LEU A 116 -12.71 -7.41 -7.34
CA LEU A 116 -12.91 -5.98 -7.09
C LEU A 116 -11.94 -5.08 -7.87
N LEU A 117 -10.69 -5.50 -8.04
CA LEU A 117 -9.63 -4.68 -8.63
C LEU A 117 -9.64 -4.77 -10.17
N PRO A 118 -9.88 -3.65 -10.90
CA PRO A 118 -9.95 -3.66 -12.35
C PRO A 118 -8.63 -4.10 -13.01
N ALA A 119 -8.75 -4.80 -14.15
CA ALA A 119 -7.59 -5.24 -14.95
C ALA A 119 -6.72 -4.06 -15.44
N GLY A 120 -7.34 -2.89 -15.68
CA GLY A 120 -6.69 -1.69 -16.22
C GLY A 120 -5.77 -0.93 -15.24
N LEU A 121 -5.67 -1.33 -13.97
CA LEU A 121 -4.85 -0.61 -12.97
C LEU A 121 -3.38 -0.50 -13.35
N GLY A 122 -2.82 -1.52 -14.02
CA GLY A 122 -1.44 -1.47 -14.52
C GLY A 122 -1.23 -0.36 -15.55
N THR A 123 -2.21 -0.11 -16.41
CA THR A 123 -2.16 0.97 -17.40
C THR A 123 -2.21 2.34 -16.72
N LEU A 124 -3.09 2.51 -15.73
CA LEU A 124 -3.17 3.75 -14.95
C LEU A 124 -1.85 4.02 -14.21
N ALA A 125 -1.26 3.00 -13.57
CA ALA A 125 0.02 3.12 -12.87
C ALA A 125 1.16 3.55 -13.82
N LYS A 126 1.24 2.95 -15.01
CA LYS A 126 2.23 3.32 -16.04
C LYS A 126 2.02 4.74 -16.57
N GLY A 127 0.76 5.14 -16.80
CA GLY A 127 0.42 6.51 -17.20
C GLY A 127 0.87 7.53 -16.15
N LEU A 128 0.59 7.26 -14.86
CA LEU A 128 1.05 8.12 -13.76
C LEU A 128 2.58 8.18 -13.67
N GLN A 129 3.28 7.07 -13.90
CA GLN A 129 4.74 7.04 -13.94
C GLN A 129 5.30 7.88 -15.08
N ALA A 130 4.77 7.73 -16.29
CA ALA A 130 5.19 8.47 -17.48
C ALA A 130 4.94 9.98 -17.31
N ALA A 131 3.81 10.36 -16.70
CA ALA A 131 3.44 11.75 -16.48
C ALA A 131 4.21 12.44 -15.34
N ARG A 132 5.06 11.74 -14.55
CA ARG A 132 5.80 12.34 -13.41
C ARG A 132 6.58 13.60 -13.78
N GLY A 133 7.22 13.60 -14.95
CA GLY A 133 7.96 14.76 -15.45
C GLY A 133 7.04 15.96 -15.67
N ALA A 134 5.96 15.76 -16.42
CA ALA A 134 4.99 16.81 -16.73
C ALA A 134 4.24 17.31 -15.48
N MET A 135 3.90 16.42 -14.54
CA MET A 135 3.31 16.81 -13.25
C MET A 135 4.26 17.69 -12.42
N ARG A 136 5.57 17.42 -12.43
CA ARG A 136 6.57 18.27 -11.74
C ARG A 136 6.73 19.64 -12.38
N THR A 137 6.58 19.73 -13.70
CA THR A 137 6.59 21.02 -14.42
C THR A 137 5.32 21.81 -14.14
N ARG A 138 4.15 21.15 -14.11
CA ARG A 138 2.85 21.79 -13.86
C ARG A 138 2.69 22.24 -12.41
N TRP A 139 3.09 21.39 -11.46
CA TRP A 139 3.08 21.68 -10.04
C TRP A 139 4.49 21.55 -9.50
N SER A 140 5.19 22.69 -9.40
CA SER A 140 6.54 22.77 -8.84
C SER A 140 6.53 22.41 -7.35
N ASP A 141 5.51 22.89 -6.61
CA ASP A 141 5.29 22.52 -5.22
C ASP A 141 4.89 21.04 -5.07
N GLY A 142 5.46 20.38 -4.07
CA GLY A 142 5.19 18.97 -3.77
C GLY A 142 3.80 18.73 -3.18
N GLY A 143 3.31 19.68 -2.38
CA GLY A 143 1.98 19.64 -1.79
C GLY A 143 0.88 19.76 -2.85
N ASP A 144 0.97 20.76 -3.73
CA ASP A 144 0.02 20.95 -4.83
C ASP A 144 -0.09 19.72 -5.74
N ARG A 145 1.06 19.15 -6.10
CA ARG A 145 1.10 17.93 -6.92
C ARG A 145 0.43 16.76 -6.21
N ARG A 146 0.70 16.56 -4.91
CA ARG A 146 0.08 15.49 -4.12
C ARG A 146 -1.43 15.69 -4.03
N ARG A 147 -1.90 16.92 -3.84
CA ARG A 147 -3.33 17.26 -3.81
C ARG A 147 -4.01 16.98 -5.13
N ALA A 148 -3.43 17.43 -6.24
CA ALA A 148 -3.98 17.19 -7.57
C ALA A 148 -4.12 15.69 -7.86
N ILE A 149 -3.07 14.90 -7.58
CA ILE A 149 -3.09 13.45 -7.74
C ILE A 149 -4.12 12.80 -6.79
N GLY A 150 -4.15 13.22 -5.53
CA GLY A 150 -5.09 12.68 -4.54
C GLY A 150 -6.55 12.95 -4.89
N ALA A 151 -6.87 14.15 -5.38
CA ALA A 151 -8.19 14.49 -5.87
C ALA A 151 -8.57 13.69 -7.13
N ALA A 152 -7.60 13.47 -8.02
CA ALA A 152 -7.82 12.68 -9.23
C ALA A 152 -8.13 11.21 -8.92
N LEU A 153 -7.42 10.63 -7.95
CA LEU A 153 -7.53 9.22 -7.54
C LEU A 153 -8.65 8.96 -6.50
N ALA A 154 -9.29 10.02 -5.98
CA ALA A 154 -10.38 9.86 -5.01
C ALA A 154 -11.59 9.18 -5.67
N PRO A 155 -12.48 8.53 -4.89
CA PRO A 155 -13.68 7.90 -5.46
C PRO A 155 -14.55 8.88 -6.27
N GLY A 156 -14.85 8.55 -7.53
CA GLY A 156 -15.53 9.42 -8.49
C GLY A 156 -14.67 10.52 -9.12
N GLY A 157 -13.37 10.55 -8.81
CA GLY A 157 -12.40 11.43 -9.46
C GLY A 157 -12.06 10.97 -10.88
N PRO A 158 -11.45 11.84 -11.70
CA PRO A 158 -11.14 11.54 -13.10
C PRO A 158 -10.20 10.34 -13.29
N LEU A 159 -9.40 10.00 -12.28
CA LEU A 159 -8.47 8.87 -12.30
C LEU A 159 -8.83 7.81 -11.24
N ASP A 160 -10.09 7.76 -10.78
CA ASP A 160 -10.52 6.78 -9.77
C ASP A 160 -10.14 5.36 -10.20
N PRO A 161 -9.26 4.66 -9.45
CA PRO A 161 -8.79 3.33 -9.81
C PRO A 161 -9.89 2.26 -9.80
N LEU A 162 -11.01 2.50 -9.11
CA LEU A 162 -12.15 1.58 -9.04
C LEU A 162 -13.34 2.03 -9.90
N GLY A 163 -13.23 3.18 -10.58
CA GLY A 163 -14.22 3.70 -11.52
C GLY A 163 -13.78 3.50 -12.98
N ASP A 164 -14.14 4.47 -13.83
CA ASP A 164 -13.76 4.54 -15.24
C ASP A 164 -12.73 5.67 -15.45
N PRO A 165 -11.44 5.45 -15.14
CA PRO A 165 -10.43 6.50 -15.20
C PRO A 165 -10.19 6.97 -16.64
N ILE A 166 -10.09 8.28 -16.82
CA ILE A 166 -9.66 8.86 -18.11
C ILE A 166 -8.15 8.69 -18.30
N ALA A 167 -7.66 8.96 -19.51
CA ALA A 167 -6.22 9.00 -19.77
C ALA A 167 -5.52 10.04 -18.88
N VAL A 168 -4.37 9.67 -18.30
CA VAL A 168 -3.60 10.54 -17.38
C VAL A 168 -3.18 11.83 -18.07
N GLU A 169 -2.84 11.76 -19.36
CA GLU A 169 -2.48 12.91 -20.19
C GLU A 169 -3.65 13.90 -20.33
N ARG A 170 -4.87 13.37 -20.52
CA ARG A 170 -6.08 14.18 -20.61
C ARG A 170 -6.38 14.86 -19.28
N TRP A 171 -6.33 14.10 -18.18
CA TRP A 171 -6.46 14.67 -16.84
C TRP A 171 -5.44 15.79 -16.62
N LEU A 172 -4.17 15.57 -16.97
CA LEU A 172 -3.11 16.54 -16.74
C LEU A 172 -3.31 17.84 -17.55
N ALA A 173 -3.84 17.75 -18.76
CA ALA A 173 -4.18 18.90 -19.60
C ALA A 173 -5.32 19.72 -19.00
N ASP A 174 -6.33 19.04 -18.45
CA ASP A 174 -7.55 19.65 -17.91
C ASP A 174 -7.40 20.07 -16.42
N ALA A 175 -6.38 19.57 -15.73
CA ALA A 175 -6.23 19.74 -14.28
C ALA A 175 -5.98 21.21 -13.91
N GLY A 176 -7.02 21.94 -13.50
CA GLY A 176 -6.94 23.32 -13.03
C GLY A 176 -6.11 23.52 -11.76
N THR A 177 -5.96 24.76 -11.32
CA THR A 177 -5.37 25.12 -10.03
C THR A 177 -6.22 24.53 -8.91
N VAL A 178 -5.60 23.88 -7.92
CA VAL A 178 -6.34 23.31 -6.78
C VAL A 178 -6.90 24.46 -5.95
N ALA A 179 -8.20 24.66 -5.99
CA ALA A 179 -8.85 25.66 -5.15
C ALA A 179 -8.70 25.29 -3.67
N SER A 180 -8.54 26.28 -2.81
CA SER A 180 -8.67 26.11 -1.37
C SER A 180 -10.12 25.74 -1.03
N ARG A 181 -10.32 24.67 -0.26
CA ARG A 181 -11.63 24.23 0.23
C ARG A 181 -11.57 24.08 1.74
N VAL A 182 -12.54 24.67 2.43
CA VAL A 182 -12.71 24.51 3.88
C VAL A 182 -13.97 23.70 4.14
N GLU A 183 -13.84 22.65 4.94
CA GLU A 183 -14.97 21.80 5.35
C GLU A 183 -15.06 21.75 6.87
N ALA A 184 -16.26 21.93 7.39
CA ALA A 184 -16.54 21.77 8.82
C ALA A 184 -16.93 20.32 9.11
N VAL A 185 -16.36 19.76 10.17
CA VAL A 185 -16.65 18.41 10.66
C VAL A 185 -16.95 18.49 12.15
N HIS A 186 -18.07 17.90 12.57
CA HIS A 186 -18.48 17.86 13.97
C HIS A 186 -18.31 16.45 14.51
N VAL A 187 -17.49 16.29 15.55
CA VAL A 187 -17.05 14.98 16.05
C VAL A 187 -17.47 14.72 17.49
N THR A 188 -17.50 13.45 17.89
CA THR A 188 -17.55 13.03 19.31
C THR A 188 -16.15 12.62 19.76
N ASP A 189 -15.98 12.16 21.00
CA ASP A 189 -14.69 11.61 21.46
C ASP A 189 -14.39 10.21 20.88
N ASP A 190 -15.42 9.54 20.34
CA ASP A 190 -15.31 8.21 19.75
C ASP A 190 -14.91 8.33 18.26
N PRO A 191 -13.69 7.91 17.90
CA PRO A 191 -13.22 8.02 16.53
C PRO A 191 -13.93 7.06 15.56
N ASP A 192 -14.60 6.02 16.06
CA ASP A 192 -15.40 5.09 15.25
C ASP A 192 -16.81 5.64 14.96
N ALA A 193 -17.22 6.72 15.63
CA ALA A 193 -18.46 7.43 15.36
C ALA A 193 -18.37 8.39 14.15
N LEU A 194 -17.21 8.50 13.49
CA LEU A 194 -17.07 9.28 12.27
C LEU A 194 -17.99 8.74 11.18
N THR A 195 -18.73 9.65 10.53
CA THR A 195 -19.49 9.25 9.34
C THR A 195 -18.53 8.86 8.22
N LEU A 196 -19.00 8.08 7.24
CA LEU A 196 -18.20 7.74 6.05
C LEU A 196 -17.70 9.00 5.31
N ARG A 197 -18.51 10.08 5.32
CA ARG A 197 -18.11 11.38 4.76
C ARG A 197 -16.94 11.96 5.54
N ASP A 198 -17.04 12.00 6.87
CA ASP A 198 -16.05 12.65 7.71
C ASP A 198 -14.73 11.87 7.72
N ALA A 199 -14.78 10.54 7.83
CA ALA A 199 -13.60 9.69 7.68
C ALA A 199 -12.89 9.92 6.34
N ARG A 200 -13.66 10.07 5.25
CA ARG A 200 -13.11 10.41 3.93
C ARG A 200 -12.51 11.81 3.89
N LEU A 201 -13.12 12.80 4.55
CA LEU A 201 -12.55 14.14 4.66
C LEU A 201 -11.23 14.14 5.44
N PHE A 202 -11.17 13.45 6.58
CA PHE A 202 -9.95 13.27 7.38
C PHE A 202 -8.82 12.60 6.57
N ALA A 203 -9.15 11.57 5.79
CA ALA A 203 -8.20 10.87 4.93
C ALA A 203 -7.66 11.74 3.77
N LEU A 204 -8.38 12.81 3.38
CA LEU A 204 -8.00 13.69 2.28
C LEU A 204 -7.40 15.04 2.76
N ALA A 205 -7.56 15.38 4.04
CA ALA A 205 -7.20 16.69 4.58
C ALA A 205 -5.68 16.96 4.51
N ASP A 206 -5.32 18.15 4.03
CA ASP A 206 -3.96 18.69 4.10
C ASP A 206 -3.71 19.37 5.44
N ARG A 207 -4.75 20.01 5.97
CA ARG A 207 -4.76 20.65 7.28
C ARG A 207 -5.98 20.28 8.08
N VAL A 208 -5.75 20.09 9.37
CA VAL A 208 -6.81 19.90 10.36
C VAL A 208 -6.67 21.01 11.39
N HIS A 209 -7.48 22.04 11.23
CA HIS A 209 -7.74 23.03 12.28
C HIS A 209 -8.79 22.47 13.23
N HIS A 210 -8.59 22.61 14.53
CA HIS A 210 -9.53 22.05 15.49
C HIS A 210 -9.69 22.91 16.75
N ALA A 211 -10.86 22.77 17.38
CA ALA A 211 -11.09 23.28 18.72
C ALA A 211 -10.21 22.54 19.75
N ALA A 212 -9.89 23.21 20.85
CA ALA A 212 -8.94 22.69 21.86
C ALA A 212 -9.44 21.44 22.60
N ASP A 213 -10.75 21.18 22.56
CA ASP A 213 -11.44 20.09 23.26
C ASP A 213 -11.65 18.83 22.39
N VAL A 214 -11.11 18.80 21.17
CA VAL A 214 -11.19 17.64 20.27
C VAL A 214 -10.17 16.57 20.68
N SER A 215 -10.64 15.33 20.86
CA SER A 215 -9.82 14.17 21.22
C SER A 215 -8.73 13.85 20.19
N SER A 216 -7.51 13.57 20.67
CA SER A 216 -6.40 13.15 19.82
C SER A 216 -6.71 11.86 19.03
N ALA A 217 -7.49 10.94 19.60
CA ALA A 217 -7.87 9.69 18.94
C ALA A 217 -8.68 9.92 17.65
N VAL A 218 -9.45 11.00 17.59
CA VAL A 218 -10.19 11.42 16.38
C VAL A 218 -9.26 12.10 15.39
N LEU A 219 -8.39 12.99 15.88
CA LEU A 219 -7.39 13.68 15.04
C LEU A 219 -6.44 12.67 14.37
N ASP A 220 -6.14 11.55 15.02
CA ASP A 220 -5.32 10.45 14.50
C ASP A 220 -5.95 9.69 13.32
N ARG A 221 -7.22 9.97 12.98
CA ARG A 221 -7.85 9.49 11.75
C ARG A 221 -7.43 10.29 10.50
N ALA A 222 -6.80 11.45 10.69
CA ALA A 222 -6.18 12.18 9.59
C ALA A 222 -4.97 11.42 9.03
N ARG A 223 -4.53 11.79 7.81
CA ARG A 223 -3.23 11.33 7.31
C ARG A 223 -2.11 11.68 8.29
N ALA A 224 -1.12 10.80 8.42
CA ALA A 224 0.00 10.99 9.33
C ALA A 224 0.82 12.27 9.06
N ASP A 225 0.79 12.80 7.83
CA ASP A 225 1.49 14.00 7.39
C ASP A 225 0.60 15.24 7.27
N ALA A 226 -0.68 15.18 7.67
CA ALA A 226 -1.56 16.34 7.70
C ALA A 226 -1.13 17.32 8.79
N VAL A 227 -1.02 18.62 8.46
CA VAL A 227 -0.66 19.65 9.44
C VAL A 227 -1.82 19.87 10.40
N ARG A 228 -1.57 19.77 11.70
CA ARG A 228 -2.59 19.96 12.75
C ARG A 228 -2.38 21.28 13.46
N VAL A 229 -3.45 22.06 13.60
CA VAL A 229 -3.41 23.39 14.21
C VAL A 229 -4.57 23.54 15.19
N ALA A 230 -4.28 23.75 16.47
CA ALA A 230 -5.28 24.01 17.50
C ALA A 230 -5.70 25.49 17.48
N ALA A 231 -6.27 25.96 16.36
CA ALA A 231 -6.77 27.31 16.18
C ALA A 231 -7.82 27.37 15.06
N PRO A 232 -8.71 28.38 15.03
CA PRO A 232 -9.64 28.60 13.93
C PRO A 232 -8.95 28.64 12.56
N VAL A 233 -9.70 28.29 11.51
CA VAL A 233 -9.22 28.37 10.13
C VAL A 233 -8.97 29.85 9.76
N PRO A 234 -7.80 30.22 9.23
CA PRO A 234 -7.52 31.60 8.82
C PRO A 234 -8.41 32.04 7.64
N ALA A 235 -8.65 33.34 7.51
CA ALA A 235 -9.51 33.91 6.45
C ALA A 235 -9.02 33.59 5.03
N THR A 236 -7.69 33.46 4.85
CA THR A 236 -7.06 32.98 3.63
C THR A 236 -6.42 31.63 3.90
N THR A 237 -6.88 30.60 3.22
CA THR A 237 -6.34 29.25 3.34
C THR A 237 -5.40 28.94 2.18
N GLU A 238 -4.38 28.13 2.46
CA GLU A 238 -3.53 27.56 1.42
C GLU A 238 -4.37 26.64 0.50
N PRO A 239 -3.95 26.46 -0.77
CA PRO A 239 -4.57 25.48 -1.67
C PRO A 239 -4.72 24.10 -1.03
N GLY A 240 -5.86 23.44 -1.27
CA GLY A 240 -6.16 22.12 -0.72
C GLY A 240 -7.32 22.07 0.26
N LEU A 241 -7.46 20.92 0.91
CA LEU A 241 -8.54 20.66 1.85
C LEU A 241 -8.08 21.00 3.28
N THR A 242 -8.71 22.02 3.85
CA THR A 242 -8.59 22.37 5.26
C THR A 242 -9.87 21.96 5.99
N LEU A 243 -9.73 21.17 7.06
CA LEU A 243 -10.84 20.86 7.95
C LEU A 243 -10.88 21.85 9.12
N TRP A 244 -12.07 22.33 9.46
CA TRP A 244 -12.38 22.82 10.80
C TRP A 244 -13.09 21.71 11.57
N VAL A 245 -12.52 21.28 12.68
CA VAL A 245 -13.05 20.19 13.51
C VAL A 245 -13.46 20.74 14.85
N GLU A 246 -14.73 20.57 15.20
CA GLU A 246 -15.25 20.93 16.51
C GLU A 246 -16.10 19.81 17.11
N ARG A 247 -16.23 19.82 18.43
CA ARG A 247 -17.01 18.82 19.14
C ARG A 247 -18.50 19.07 18.90
N ARG A 248 -19.28 18.01 18.62
CA ARG A 248 -20.75 18.08 18.68
C ARG A 248 -21.15 18.43 20.12
N ARG A 249 -21.85 19.55 20.28
CA ARG A 249 -22.52 19.88 21.54
C ARG A 249 -23.71 18.96 21.79
#